data_AF-A0A966NPX6-F1
#
_entry.id   AF-A0A966NPX6-F1
#
_cell.length_a   1.000
_cell.length_b   1.000
_cell.length_c   1.000
_cell.angle_alpha   90.00
_cell.angle_beta   90.00
_cell.angle_gamma   90.00
#
_symmetry.space_group_name_H-M   'P 1'
#
loop_
_entity.id
_entity.type
_entity.pdbx_description
1 polymer ?
#
loop_
_entity_poly.entity_id
_entity_poly.type
_entity_poly.pdbx_seq_one_letter_code
_entity_poly.pdbx_strand_id
1 'polypeptide(L)' 'MSHKYQAPKGVSEYFPPRSSLFEYAIEHLKRPALAAGYQLMELPVFEDTEVFSRGVGESTDVVTKEMYTFEDRGG' A
#
# COMPACT_ATOMS: atom_id res chain seq x y z
N MET A 1 20.20 27.87 -0.38
CA MET A 1 18.72 27.70 -0.29
C MET A 1 18.46 26.42 0.46
N SER A 2 17.89 26.48 1.66
CA SER A 2 17.51 25.27 2.41
C SER A 2 16.36 24.58 1.67
N HIS A 3 16.60 23.40 1.10
CA HIS A 3 15.54 22.60 0.50
C HIS A 3 14.64 22.08 1.62
N LYS A 4 13.42 22.62 1.69
CA LYS A 4 12.41 22.11 2.61
C LYS A 4 11.84 20.82 2.00
N TYR A 5 12.11 19.69 2.65
CA TYR A 5 11.53 18.41 2.26
C TYR A 5 10.00 18.46 2.39
N GLN A 6 9.31 17.84 1.44
CA GLN A 6 7.86 17.68 1.42
C GLN A 6 7.54 16.29 0.86
N ALA A 7 6.36 15.76 1.20
CA ALA A 7 5.88 14.52 0.63
C ALA A 7 5.81 14.60 -0.91
N PRO A 8 6.15 13.52 -1.64
CA PRO A 8 5.97 13.47 -3.08
C PRO A 8 4.50 13.73 -3.47
N LYS A 9 4.30 14.27 -4.68
CA LYS A 9 2.96 14.45 -5.23
C LYS A 9 2.24 13.10 -5.28
N GLY A 10 1.04 13.04 -4.71
CA GLY A 10 0.21 11.83 -4.67
C GLY A 10 0.41 10.97 -3.41
N VAL A 11 1.41 11.26 -2.57
CA VAL A 11 1.65 10.55 -1.30
C VAL A 11 1.07 11.39 -0.16
N SER A 12 -0.11 11.01 0.31
CA SER A 12 -0.80 11.73 1.40
C SER A 12 -0.26 11.31 2.77
N GLU A 13 0.04 12.30 3.61
CA GLU A 13 0.37 12.08 5.03
C GLU A 13 -0.87 12.28 5.90
N TYR A 14 -1.06 11.38 6.87
CA TYR A 14 -2.16 11.43 7.83
C TYR A 14 -1.59 11.46 9.23
N PHE A 15 -1.52 12.66 9.80
CA PHE A 15 -1.05 12.90 11.17
C PHE A 15 -2.19 13.45 12.04
N PRO A 16 -2.05 13.43 13.38
CA PRO A 16 -3.05 13.98 14.27
C PRO A 16 -3.40 15.45 13.94
N PRO A 17 -4.68 15.84 14.01
CA PRO A 17 -5.82 15.02 14.45
C PRO A 17 -6.45 14.19 13.32
N ARG A 18 -6.03 14.34 12.06
CA ARG A 18 -6.65 13.69 10.89
C ARG A 18 -6.56 12.16 10.93
N SER A 19 -5.47 11.62 11.48
CA SER A 19 -5.25 10.17 11.63
C SER A 19 -6.35 9.48 12.43
N SER A 20 -7.01 10.17 13.37
CA SER A 20 -8.09 9.60 14.20
C SER A 20 -9.27 9.06 13.38
N LEU A 21 -9.59 9.69 12.25
CA LEU A 21 -10.66 9.21 11.35
C LEU A 21 -10.27 7.91 10.64
N PHE A 22 -8.99 7.74 10.30
CA PHE A 22 -8.47 6.50 9.71
C PHE A 22 -8.48 5.37 10.74
N GLU A 23 -8.02 5.64 11.96
CA GLU A 23 -8.06 4.67 13.07
C GLU A 23 -9.51 4.21 13.32
N TYR A 24 -10.45 5.16 13.39
CA TYR A 24 -11.88 4.86 13.55
C TYR A 24 -12.40 3.94 12.43
N ALA A 25 -12.08 4.23 11.17
CA ALA A 25 -12.51 3.41 10.04
C ALA A 25 -11.92 1.99 10.09
N ILE A 26 -10.62 1.87 10.35
CA ILE A 26 -9.91 0.58 10.45
C ILE A 26 -10.51 -0.28 11.57
N GLU A 27 -10.73 0.29 12.75
CA GLU A 27 -11.36 -0.38 13.89
C GLU A 27 -12.71 -1.00 13.51
N HIS A 28 -13.58 -0.21 12.86
CA HIS A 28 -14.94 -0.65 12.53
C HIS A 28 -14.97 -1.69 11.40
N LEU A 29 -14.03 -1.65 10.46
CA LEU A 29 -13.88 -2.68 9.43
C LEU A 29 -13.31 -3.99 10.00
N LYS A 30 -12.37 -3.91 10.94
CA LYS A 30 -11.72 -5.10 11.53
C LYS A 30 -12.64 -5.88 12.47
N ARG A 31 -13.45 -5.19 13.28
CA ARG A 31 -14.31 -5.83 14.30
C ARG A 31 -15.16 -7.01 13.80
N PRO A 32 -15.96 -6.88 12.72
CA PRO A 32 -16.77 -8.01 12.24
C PRO A 32 -15.92 -9.18 11.71
N ALA A 33 -14.79 -8.91 11.06
CA ALA A 33 -13.88 -9.97 10.59
C ALA A 33 -13.30 -10.78 11.76
N LEU A 34 -12.85 -10.09 12.82
CA LEU A 34 -12.37 -10.74 14.03
C LEU A 34 -13.47 -11.56 14.72
N ALA A 35 -14.69 -11.02 14.80
CA ALA A 35 -15.84 -11.73 15.37
C ALA A 35 -16.22 -13.00 14.58
N ALA A 36 -15.93 -13.02 13.28
CA ALA A 36 -16.12 -14.19 12.41
C ALA A 36 -14.94 -15.17 12.41
N GLY A 37 -13.92 -14.95 13.26
CA GLY A 37 -12.77 -15.85 13.41
C GLY A 37 -11.64 -15.64 12.42
N TYR A 38 -11.68 -14.59 11.59
CA TYR A 38 -10.54 -14.23 10.73
C TYR A 38 -9.40 -13.67 11.56
N GLN A 39 -8.17 -13.89 11.09
CA GLN A 39 -6.96 -13.40 11.73
C GLN A 39 -6.25 -12.40 10.81
N LEU A 40 -5.51 -11.48 11.41
CA LEU A 40 -4.68 -10.55 10.67
C LEU A 40 -3.50 -11.32 10.04
N MET A 41 -3.30 -11.11 8.75
CA MET A 41 -2.10 -11.48 8.02
C MET A 41 -1.50 -10.20 7.44
N GLU A 42 -0.21 -9.98 7.67
CA GLU A 42 0.55 -8.88 7.09
C GLU A 42 1.44 -9.46 5.98
N LEU A 43 1.47 -8.78 4.84
CA LEU A 43 2.24 -9.17 3.66
C LEU A 43 3.29 -8.10 3.34
N PRO A 44 4.38 -8.45 2.65
CA PRO A 44 5.35 -7.48 2.18
C PRO A 44 4.72 -6.40 1.30
N VAL A 45 5.25 -5.17 1.40
CA VAL A 45 4.77 -4.01 0.61
C VAL A 45 5.26 -4.05 -0.83
N PHE A 46 6.39 -4.72 -1.08
CA PHE A 46 6.95 -4.97 -2.40
C PHE A 46 7.23 -6.47 -2.54
N GLU A 47 7.13 -6.96 -3.77
CA GLU A 47 7.32 -8.36 -4.16
C GLU A 47 7.95 -8.41 -5.54
N ASP A 48 8.39 -9.58 -5.98
CA ASP A 48 8.86 -9.80 -7.34
C ASP A 48 7.78 -9.37 -8.35
N THR A 49 8.19 -8.64 -9.39
CA THR A 49 7.28 -8.15 -10.45
C THR A 49 6.50 -9.29 -11.13
N GLU A 50 7.07 -10.51 -11.14
CA GLU A 50 6.42 -11.71 -11.69
C GLU A 50 5.17 -12.14 -10.91
N VAL A 51 5.08 -11.86 -9.61
CA VAL A 51 3.92 -12.19 -8.77
C VAL A 51 2.67 -11.46 -9.28
N PHE A 52 2.83 -10.20 -9.68
CA PHE A 52 1.71 -9.37 -10.14
C PHE A 52 1.37 -9.58 -11.62
N SER A 53 2.40 -9.65 -12.48
CA SER A 53 2.19 -9.81 -13.93
C SER A 53 1.50 -11.14 -14.28
N ARG A 54 1.85 -12.24 -13.58
CA ARG A 54 1.20 -13.55 -13.77
C ARG A 54 -0.21 -13.61 -13.18
N GLY A 55 -0.46 -12.95 -12.05
CA GLY A 55 -1.74 -13.02 -11.34
C GLY A 55 -2.83 -12.11 -11.92
N VAL A 56 -2.47 -10.89 -12.32
CA VAL A 56 -3.40 -9.85 -12.79
C VAL A 56 -3.54 -9.84 -14.31
N GLY A 57 -2.51 -10.30 -15.02
CA GLY A 57 -2.44 -10.34 -16.48
C GLY A 57 -1.58 -9.21 -17.05
N GLU A 58 -0.64 -9.57 -17.93
CA GLU A 58 0.38 -8.69 -18.49
C GLU A 58 -0.17 -7.49 -19.26
N SER A 59 -1.38 -7.59 -19.80
CA SER A 59 -2.01 -6.54 -20.62
C SER A 59 -2.86 -5.54 -19.82
N THR A 60 -2.88 -5.63 -18.49
CA THR A 60 -3.67 -4.71 -17.66
C THR A 60 -2.98 -3.36 -17.52
N ASP A 61 -3.77 -2.29 -17.37
CA ASP A 61 -3.22 -0.95 -17.12
C ASP A 61 -2.38 -0.93 -15.82
N VAL A 62 -2.75 -1.74 -14.82
CA VAL A 62 -1.98 -1.90 -13.58
C VAL A 62 -0.55 -2.34 -13.87
N VAL A 63 -0.39 -3.44 -14.63
CA VAL A 63 0.93 -4.00 -14.96
C VAL A 63 1.71 -3.10 -15.90
N THR A 64 1.02 -2.43 -16.84
CA THR A 64 1.69 -1.67 -17.90
C THR A 64 2.04 -0.22 -17.53
N LYS A 65 1.30 0.41 -16.60
CA LYS A 65 1.39 1.86 -16.35
C LYS A 65 1.41 2.28 -14.88
N GLU A 66 0.96 1.43 -13.96
CA GLU A 66 0.71 1.84 -12.57
C GLU A 66 1.67 1.19 -11.56
N MET A 67 2.34 0.10 -11.94
CA MET A 67 3.33 -0.56 -11.09
C MET A 67 4.61 0.28 -10.91
N TYR A 68 5.06 0.37 -9.66
CA TYR A 68 6.38 0.90 -9.32
C TYR A 68 7.38 -0.26 -9.24
N THR A 69 8.09 -0.51 -10.34
CA THR A 69 9.19 -1.48 -10.40
C THR A 69 10.53 -0.75 -10.27
N PHE A 70 11.41 -1.31 -9.45
CA PHE A 70 12.78 -0.83 -9.27
C PHE A 70 13.72 -2.02 -9.17
N GLU A 71 14.95 -1.85 -9.63
CA GLU A 71 16.02 -2.83 -9.43
C GLU A 71 16.47 -2.78 -7.97
N ASP A 72 16.58 -3.94 -7.34
CA ASP A 72 17.16 -4.03 -6.01
C ASP A 72 18.70 -3.99 -6.10
N ARG A 73 19.39 -4.18 -4.97
CA ARG A 73 20.86 -4.18 -4.99
C ARG A 73 21.47 -5.47 -5.53
N GLY A 74 20.70 -6.56 -5.59
CA GLY A 74 21.10 -7.87 -6.06
C GLY A 74 20.96 -8.05 -7.58
N GLY A 75 20.13 -7.23 -8.22
CA GLY A 75 19.78 -7.32 -9.63
C GLY A 75 18.45 -8.03 -9.81
#